data_AF-A0A2V2Z053-F1
#
_entry.id   AF-A0A2V2Z053-F1
#
_cell.length_a   1.000
_cell.length_b   1.000
_cell.length_c   1.000
_cell.angle_alpha   90.00
_cell.angle_beta   90.00
_cell.angle_gamma   90.00
#
_symmetry.space_group_name_H-M   'P 1'
#
loop_
_entity.id
_entity.type
_entity.pdbx_description
1 polymer ?
#
loop_
_entity_poly.entity_id
_entity_poly.type
_entity_poly.pdbx_seq_one_letter_code
_entity_poly.pdbx_strand_id
1 'polypeptide(L)'
;MNAGYLTMGLTLIFFILFTTGWKELIAERIPMPYLTLVASGCILLTPFSVTFNKWMEGHGSLAVQLSVCWLTAWAVAALLIYRHEGALQRVYALFASLLSAMMGGWLRILYLNDPVLIFYNATFDAAIMTGLSAVLMAPANSTMRFVVVTLASVIQPILVGWLQPGHPMQGIVIGSLAWWDSYLLALFTTCVIGLVFKMMRTFAEKWRFRFAGSNGREE
;
A
#
# COMPACT_ATOMS: atom_id res chain seq x y z
N MET A 1 -9.16 -11.19 15.85
CA MET A 1 -10.10 -10.25 15.20
C MET A 1 -10.71 -10.93 13.99
N ASN A 2 -11.99 -10.69 13.72
CA ASN A 2 -12.64 -11.23 12.52
C ASN A 2 -11.99 -10.63 11.27
N ALA A 3 -11.53 -11.50 10.37
CA ALA A 3 -10.99 -11.08 9.09
C ALA A 3 -12.04 -10.28 8.30
N GLY A 4 -11.66 -9.11 7.78
CA GLY A 4 -12.52 -8.25 6.97
C GLY A 4 -13.18 -7.09 7.72
N TYR A 5 -13.06 -7.03 9.05
CA TYR A 5 -13.66 -5.92 9.83
C TYR A 5 -13.06 -4.56 9.46
N LEU A 6 -11.72 -4.48 9.37
CA LEU A 6 -11.05 -3.26 8.96
C LEU A 6 -11.34 -2.92 7.50
N THR A 7 -11.41 -3.93 6.63
CA THR A 7 -11.79 -3.76 5.23
C THR A 7 -13.13 -3.06 5.10
N MET A 8 -14.16 -3.49 5.83
CA MET A 8 -15.48 -2.85 5.80
C MET A 8 -15.40 -1.41 6.30
N GLY A 9 -14.75 -1.17 7.44
CA GLY A 9 -14.63 0.17 8.03
C GLY A 9 -13.86 1.15 7.14
N LEU A 10 -12.69 0.74 6.63
CA LEU A 10 -11.88 1.56 5.73
C LEU A 10 -12.57 1.80 4.39
N THR A 11 -13.25 0.79 3.84
CA THR A 11 -14.03 0.96 2.61
C THR A 11 -15.16 1.97 2.80
N LEU A 12 -15.85 1.94 3.96
CA LEU A 12 -16.87 2.94 4.30
C LEU A 12 -16.26 4.34 4.41
N ILE A 13 -15.11 4.48 5.07
CA ILE A 13 -14.41 5.78 5.18
C ILE A 13 -14.02 6.29 3.79
N PHE A 14 -13.43 5.44 2.94
CA PHE A 14 -13.12 5.80 1.56
C PHE A 14 -14.37 6.21 0.79
N PHE A 15 -15.47 5.46 0.92
CA PHE A 15 -16.73 5.78 0.28
C PHE A 15 -17.24 7.16 0.68
N ILE A 16 -17.26 7.46 1.99
CA ILE A 16 -17.65 8.78 2.52
C ILE A 16 -16.75 9.86 1.90
N LEU A 17 -15.42 9.69 1.95
CA LEU A 17 -14.46 10.66 1.38
C LEU A 17 -14.67 10.87 -0.12
N PHE A 18 -15.01 9.83 -0.88
CA PHE A 18 -15.33 9.95 -2.30
C PHE A 18 -16.63 10.72 -2.53
N THR A 19 -17.67 10.46 -1.74
CA THR A 19 -18.97 11.16 -1.86
C THR A 19 -18.91 12.62 -1.43
N THR A 20 -18.09 12.96 -0.44
CA THR A 20 -17.98 14.33 0.09
C THR A 20 -17.07 15.24 -0.75
N GLY A 21 -16.48 14.74 -1.84
CA GLY A 21 -15.63 15.53 -2.73
C GLY A 21 -14.16 15.59 -2.33
N TRP A 22 -13.73 14.85 -1.31
CA TRP A 22 -12.33 14.78 -0.85
C TRP A 22 -11.44 13.92 -1.76
N LYS A 23 -11.94 13.53 -2.94
CA LYS A 23 -11.24 12.68 -3.91
C LYS A 23 -9.87 13.24 -4.31
N GLU A 24 -9.73 14.55 -4.38
CA GLU A 24 -8.49 15.21 -4.82
C GLU A 24 -7.34 15.00 -3.82
N LEU A 25 -7.66 14.80 -2.54
CA LEU A 25 -6.68 14.53 -1.49
C LEU A 25 -6.16 13.09 -1.55
N ILE A 26 -6.98 12.15 -2.01
CA ILE A 26 -6.69 10.71 -1.98
C ILE A 26 -6.14 10.23 -3.33
N ALA A 27 -6.81 10.60 -4.42
CA ALA A 27 -6.58 10.12 -5.77
C ALA A 27 -6.39 11.30 -6.72
N GLU A 28 -5.36 12.11 -6.43
CA GLU A 28 -4.98 13.25 -7.26
C GLU A 28 -4.80 12.77 -8.71
N ARG A 29 -5.60 13.33 -9.65
CA ARG A 29 -5.58 13.05 -11.11
C ARG A 29 -6.13 11.70 -11.58
N ILE A 30 -6.73 10.86 -10.74
CA ILE A 30 -7.35 9.61 -11.22
C ILE A 30 -8.82 9.87 -11.59
N PRO A 31 -9.25 9.57 -12.84
CA PRO A 31 -10.65 9.74 -13.21
C PRO A 31 -11.51 8.71 -12.49
N MET A 32 -12.66 9.17 -11.97
CA MET A 32 -13.62 8.34 -11.23
C MET A 32 -13.98 7.00 -11.91
N PRO A 33 -14.21 6.92 -13.25
CA PRO A 33 -14.56 5.64 -13.88
C PRO A 33 -13.51 4.55 -13.70
N TYR A 34 -12.22 4.92 -13.67
CA TYR A 34 -11.14 3.96 -13.45
C TYR A 34 -11.17 3.41 -12.03
N LEU A 35 -11.40 4.27 -11.04
CA LEU A 35 -11.48 3.85 -9.63
C LEU A 35 -12.67 2.91 -9.40
N THR A 36 -13.84 3.24 -9.97
CA THR A 36 -15.02 2.37 -9.88
C THR A 36 -14.82 1.04 -10.59
N LEU A 37 -14.07 1.02 -11.70
CA LEU A 37 -13.81 -0.19 -12.48
C LEU A 37 -12.76 -1.10 -11.79
N VAL A 38 -11.76 -0.51 -11.14
CA VAL A 38 -10.83 -1.25 -10.26
C VAL A 38 -11.62 -1.89 -9.12
N ALA A 39 -12.44 -1.10 -8.42
CA ALA A 39 -13.21 -1.57 -7.28
C ALA A 39 -14.23 -2.65 -7.66
N SER A 40 -15.00 -2.45 -8.74
CA SER A 40 -15.98 -3.43 -9.20
C SER A 40 -15.31 -4.74 -9.63
N GLY A 41 -14.19 -4.68 -10.34
CA GLY A 41 -13.42 -5.86 -10.69
C GLY A 41 -12.89 -6.60 -9.47
N CYS A 42 -12.40 -5.91 -8.43
CA CYS A 42 -11.97 -6.55 -7.19
C CYS A 42 -13.12 -7.32 -6.52
N ILE A 43 -14.30 -6.71 -6.42
CA ILE A 43 -15.49 -7.34 -5.81
C ILE A 43 -15.95 -8.55 -6.62
N LEU A 44 -16.08 -8.41 -7.94
CA LEU A 44 -16.55 -9.48 -8.83
C LEU A 44 -15.58 -10.67 -8.89
N LEU A 45 -14.28 -10.42 -8.73
CA LEU A 45 -13.23 -11.43 -8.84
C LEU A 45 -12.84 -12.05 -7.49
N THR A 46 -13.41 -11.57 -6.37
CA THR A 46 -13.16 -12.10 -5.02
C THR A 46 -13.47 -13.61 -4.86
N PRO A 47 -14.56 -14.18 -5.42
CA PRO A 47 -14.86 -15.60 -5.21
C PRO A 47 -13.95 -16.55 -6.01
N PHE A 48 -13.16 -16.05 -6.96
CA PHE A 48 -12.30 -16.87 -7.80
C PHE A 48 -10.88 -16.93 -7.22
N SER A 49 -10.39 -18.12 -6.95
CA SER A 49 -9.02 -18.35 -6.45
C SER A 49 -8.26 -19.33 -7.31
N VAL A 50 -6.99 -19.04 -7.55
CA VAL A 50 -6.05 -19.94 -8.22
C VAL A 50 -5.06 -20.46 -7.18
N THR A 51 -5.04 -21.78 -6.98
CA THR A 51 -4.12 -22.44 -6.05
C THR A 51 -2.90 -22.99 -6.80
N PHE A 52 -1.71 -22.57 -6.39
CA PHE A 52 -0.44 -23.05 -6.90
C PHE A 52 0.14 -24.09 -5.94
N ASN A 53 -0.20 -25.36 -6.16
CA ASN A 53 0.28 -26.47 -5.32
C ASN A 53 1.67 -27.00 -5.71
N LYS A 54 2.15 -26.74 -6.94
CA LYS A 54 3.42 -27.28 -7.47
C LYS A 54 4.59 -26.30 -7.46
N TRP A 55 4.36 -25.03 -7.18
CA TRP A 55 5.43 -24.01 -7.29
C TRP A 55 6.39 -23.99 -6.10
N MET A 56 6.00 -24.63 -4.99
CA MET A 56 6.76 -24.69 -3.74
C MET A 56 6.68 -26.11 -3.15
N GLU A 57 7.31 -27.08 -3.81
CA GLU A 57 7.54 -28.41 -3.22
C GLU A 57 8.41 -28.25 -1.96
N GLY A 58 7.77 -28.16 -0.79
CA GLY A 58 8.41 -28.01 0.52
C GLY A 58 8.07 -26.73 1.31
N HIS A 59 7.38 -25.74 0.75
CA HIS A 59 7.06 -24.47 1.44
C HIS A 59 5.55 -24.17 1.59
N GLY A 60 4.69 -25.15 1.30
CA GLY A 60 3.23 -25.05 1.46
C GLY A 60 2.50 -24.57 0.20
N SER A 61 1.16 -24.61 0.24
CA SER A 61 0.31 -24.18 -0.88
C SER A 61 0.13 -22.66 -0.89
N LEU A 62 0.42 -22.02 -2.03
CA LEU A 62 0.13 -20.61 -2.26
C LEU A 62 -1.23 -20.48 -2.98
N ALA A 63 -2.20 -19.82 -2.37
CA ALA A 63 -3.47 -19.50 -3.01
C ALA A 63 -3.51 -18.00 -3.31
N VAL A 64 -3.76 -17.63 -4.57
CA VAL A 64 -3.89 -16.24 -4.99
C VAL A 64 -5.29 -16.03 -5.54
N GLN A 65 -6.03 -15.07 -4.96
CA GLN A 65 -7.33 -14.69 -5.50
C GLN A 65 -7.19 -13.86 -6.77
N LEU A 66 -8.13 -14.03 -7.69
CA LEU A 66 -8.16 -13.33 -8.97
C LEU A 66 -8.37 -11.82 -8.80
N SER A 67 -8.99 -11.41 -7.68
CA SER A 67 -9.10 -10.01 -7.24
C SER A 67 -7.73 -9.33 -7.05
N VAL A 68 -6.73 -10.07 -6.57
CA VAL A 68 -5.36 -9.57 -6.40
C VAL A 68 -4.67 -9.46 -7.76
N CYS A 69 -4.84 -10.45 -8.64
CA CYS A 69 -4.32 -10.40 -10.00
C CYS A 69 -4.86 -9.20 -10.79
N TRP A 70 -6.14 -8.87 -10.60
CA TRP A 70 -6.74 -7.68 -11.17
C TRP A 70 -6.10 -6.41 -10.62
N LEU A 71 -5.96 -6.31 -9.31
CA LEU A 71 -5.39 -5.16 -8.64
C LEU A 71 -3.91 -4.94 -9.00
N THR A 72 -3.13 -6.01 -9.14
CA THR A 72 -1.73 -5.92 -9.62
C THR A 72 -1.66 -5.55 -11.09
N ALA A 73 -2.55 -6.07 -11.94
CA ALA A 73 -2.61 -5.66 -13.35
C ALA A 73 -2.88 -4.16 -13.47
N TRP A 74 -3.75 -3.60 -12.63
CA TRP A 74 -3.99 -2.16 -12.56
C TRP A 74 -2.78 -1.36 -12.08
N ALA A 75 -2.04 -1.86 -11.08
CA ALA A 75 -0.80 -1.21 -10.64
C ALA A 75 0.27 -1.21 -11.75
N VAL A 76 0.43 -2.33 -12.47
CA VAL A 76 1.37 -2.41 -13.61
C VAL A 76 0.91 -1.51 -14.76
N ALA A 77 -0.38 -1.51 -15.09
CA ALA A 77 -0.94 -0.62 -16.10
C ALA A 77 -0.72 0.85 -15.73
N ALA A 78 -0.94 1.23 -14.47
CA ALA A 78 -0.67 2.59 -14.00
C ALA A 78 0.82 2.98 -14.16
N LEU A 79 1.75 2.07 -13.86
CA LEU A 79 3.18 2.28 -14.07
C LEU A 79 3.54 2.47 -15.56
N LEU A 80 2.88 1.74 -16.46
CA LEU A 80 3.13 1.79 -17.91
C LEU A 80 2.50 3.02 -18.57
N ILE A 81 1.28 3.40 -18.15
CA ILE A 81 0.52 4.53 -18.71
C ILE A 81 1.12 5.87 -18.28
N TYR A 82 1.63 5.97 -17.05
CA TYR A 82 2.38 7.15 -16.61
C TYR A 82 3.77 7.17 -17.28
N ARG A 83 3.78 7.61 -18.53
CA ARG A 83 4.96 7.71 -19.41
C ARG A 83 5.68 9.05 -19.29
N HIS A 84 5.02 10.05 -18.67
CA HIS A 84 5.57 11.40 -18.50
C HIS A 84 6.76 11.48 -17.54
N GLU A 85 6.99 10.47 -16.70
CA GLU A 85 7.94 10.52 -15.58
C GLU A 85 9.29 9.84 -15.88
N GLY A 86 9.54 9.47 -17.14
CA GLY A 86 10.79 8.84 -17.57
C GLY A 86 10.95 7.39 -17.09
N ALA A 87 11.84 6.64 -17.75
CA ALA A 87 12.08 5.24 -17.42
C ALA A 87 12.66 5.04 -16.01
N LEU A 88 13.46 6.00 -15.54
CA LEU A 88 14.14 5.94 -14.25
C LEU A 88 13.14 5.94 -13.07
N GLN A 89 12.05 6.71 -13.16
CA GLN A 89 11.07 6.77 -12.08
C GLN A 89 10.24 5.49 -11.96
N ARG A 90 10.07 4.76 -13.07
CA ARG A 90 9.44 3.42 -13.07
C ARG A 90 10.31 2.40 -12.34
N VAL A 91 11.59 2.39 -12.66
CA VAL A 91 12.58 1.52 -11.99
C VAL A 91 12.64 1.87 -10.51
N TYR A 92 12.64 3.17 -10.18
CA TYR A 92 12.59 3.63 -8.80
C TYR A 92 11.33 3.15 -8.06
N ALA A 93 10.14 3.20 -8.67
CA ALA A 93 8.91 2.69 -8.06
C ALA A 93 8.98 1.17 -7.80
N LEU A 94 9.62 0.40 -8.68
CA LEU A 94 9.85 -1.03 -8.46
C LEU A 94 10.77 -1.27 -7.27
N PHE A 95 11.91 -0.57 -7.20
CA PHE A 95 12.81 -0.66 -6.03
C PHE A 95 12.13 -0.19 -4.74
N ALA A 96 11.34 0.88 -4.80
CA ALA A 96 10.57 1.37 -3.66
C ALA A 96 9.55 0.33 -3.18
N SER A 97 8.88 -0.38 -4.10
CA SER A 97 7.96 -1.46 -3.76
C SER A 97 8.67 -2.64 -3.12
N LEU A 98 9.84 -3.01 -3.62
CA LEU A 98 10.66 -4.09 -3.08
C LEU A 98 11.17 -3.75 -1.68
N LEU A 99 11.71 -2.54 -1.49
CA LEU A 99 12.19 -2.09 -0.19
C LEU A 99 11.04 -1.94 0.82
N SER A 100 9.87 -1.48 0.38
CA SER A 100 8.68 -1.40 1.24
C SER A 100 8.18 -2.77 1.65
N ALA A 101 8.15 -3.74 0.71
CA ALA A 101 7.84 -5.13 1.01
C ALA A 101 8.85 -5.73 1.99
N MET A 102 10.13 -5.40 1.81
CA MET A 102 11.21 -5.87 2.65
C MET A 102 11.08 -5.31 4.07
N MET A 103 10.76 -4.01 4.25
CA MET A 103 10.54 -3.43 5.58
C MET A 103 9.35 -4.06 6.31
N GLY A 104 8.19 -4.17 5.65
CA GLY A 104 7.04 -4.85 6.25
C GLY A 104 7.29 -6.33 6.51
N GLY A 105 8.07 -6.99 5.64
CA GLY A 105 8.45 -8.40 5.77
C GLY A 105 9.40 -8.65 6.95
N TRP A 106 10.44 -7.84 7.08
CA TRP A 106 11.39 -7.90 8.20
C TRP A 106 10.72 -7.65 9.53
N LEU A 107 9.81 -6.68 9.62
CA LEU A 107 9.07 -6.45 10.86
C LEU A 107 8.26 -7.68 11.26
N ARG A 108 7.62 -8.34 10.28
CA ARG A 108 6.87 -9.57 10.52
C ARG A 108 7.77 -10.71 10.97
N ILE A 109 8.95 -10.86 10.37
CA ILE A 109 9.95 -11.85 10.79
C ILE A 109 10.46 -11.53 12.20
N LEU A 110 10.71 -10.26 12.52
CA LEU A 110 11.12 -9.82 13.84
C LEU A 110 10.08 -10.21 14.90
N TYR A 111 8.79 -9.93 14.64
CA TYR A 111 7.70 -10.29 15.54
C TYR A 111 7.47 -11.80 15.69
N LEU A 112 7.85 -12.59 14.68
CA LEU A 112 7.82 -14.05 14.78
C LEU A 112 8.96 -14.58 15.68
N ASN A 113 10.10 -13.90 15.72
CA ASN A 113 11.22 -14.29 16.59
C ASN A 113 11.07 -13.74 18.01
N ASP A 114 10.52 -12.53 18.17
CA ASP A 114 10.28 -11.89 19.45
C ASP A 114 8.88 -11.25 19.51
N PRO A 115 7.87 -11.96 20.08
CA PRO A 115 6.51 -11.46 20.16
C PRO A 115 6.32 -10.34 21.19
N VAL A 116 7.30 -10.07 22.06
CA VAL A 116 7.22 -8.99 23.06
C VAL A 116 7.17 -7.61 22.39
N LEU A 117 7.67 -7.51 21.15
CA LEU A 117 7.70 -6.28 20.36
C LEU A 117 6.38 -5.98 19.64
N ILE A 118 5.37 -6.86 19.70
CA ILE A 118 4.07 -6.67 19.04
C ILE A 118 3.30 -5.57 19.77
N PHE A 119 2.99 -4.48 19.08
CA PHE A 119 2.29 -3.35 19.69
C PHE A 119 0.78 -3.56 19.71
N TYR A 120 0.21 -4.01 18.59
CA TYR A 120 -1.22 -4.33 18.49
C TYR A 120 -1.46 -5.65 17.75
N ASN A 121 -0.94 -5.77 16.53
CA ASN A 121 -1.01 -6.99 15.76
C ASN A 121 0.11 -7.01 14.74
N ALA A 122 0.87 -8.11 14.68
CA ALA A 122 2.01 -8.25 13.78
C ALA A 122 1.68 -7.96 12.30
N THR A 123 0.45 -8.25 11.83
CA THR A 123 0.06 -7.96 10.44
C THR A 123 -0.26 -6.49 10.22
N PHE A 124 -0.87 -5.83 11.19
CA PHE A 124 -1.26 -4.42 11.08
C PHE A 124 -0.05 -3.50 11.21
N ASP A 125 0.82 -3.78 12.17
CA ASP A 125 2.06 -3.03 12.38
C ASP A 125 2.95 -3.13 11.13
N ALA A 126 3.03 -4.32 10.52
CA ALA A 126 3.73 -4.53 9.26
C ALA A 126 3.09 -3.77 8.09
N ALA A 127 1.76 -3.75 8.00
CA ALA A 127 1.04 -3.00 6.97
C ALA A 127 1.24 -1.48 7.12
N ILE A 128 1.22 -0.95 8.33
CA ILE A 128 1.49 0.45 8.63
C ILE A 128 2.92 0.80 8.21
N MET A 129 3.91 -0.04 8.52
CA MET A 129 5.29 0.15 8.08
C MET A 129 5.43 0.13 6.56
N THR A 130 4.78 -0.82 5.87
CA THR A 130 4.76 -0.86 4.40
C THR A 130 4.15 0.41 3.81
N GLY A 131 3.06 0.92 4.40
CA GLY A 131 2.41 2.15 3.97
C GLY A 131 3.27 3.40 4.22
N LEU A 132 3.95 3.47 5.37
CA LEU A 132 4.87 4.55 5.74
C LEU A 132 6.08 4.58 4.81
N SER A 133 6.75 3.45 4.59
CA SER A 133 7.91 3.35 3.70
C SER A 133 7.53 3.71 2.26
N ALA A 134 6.35 3.30 1.80
CA ALA A 134 5.87 3.62 0.47
C ALA A 134 5.71 5.13 0.24
N VAL A 135 5.23 5.90 1.24
CA VAL A 135 5.14 7.36 1.13
C VAL A 135 6.50 8.03 1.16
N LEU A 136 7.39 7.58 2.05
CA LEU A 136 8.73 8.14 2.18
C LEU A 136 9.53 7.95 0.89
N MET A 137 9.35 6.81 0.22
CA MET A 137 10.02 6.53 -1.05
C MET A 137 9.31 7.21 -2.22
N ALA A 138 7.98 7.23 -2.29
CA ALA A 138 7.25 7.86 -3.40
C ALA A 138 6.45 9.12 -2.95
N PRO A 139 7.11 10.23 -2.55
CA PRO A 139 6.43 11.38 -1.96
C PRO A 139 5.69 12.25 -2.99
N ALA A 140 5.99 12.16 -4.29
CA ALA A 140 5.46 13.11 -5.28
C ALA A 140 4.04 12.78 -5.76
N ASN A 141 3.76 11.51 -6.09
CA ASN A 141 2.54 11.14 -6.84
C ASN A 141 1.68 10.10 -6.12
N SER A 142 0.39 10.39 -6.00
CA SER A 142 -0.64 9.47 -5.49
C SER A 142 -0.64 8.13 -6.25
N THR A 143 -0.56 8.17 -7.58
CA THR A 143 -0.52 6.97 -8.42
C THR A 143 0.70 6.11 -8.11
N MET A 144 1.89 6.70 -7.94
CA MET A 144 3.09 5.94 -7.62
C MET A 144 3.00 5.30 -6.24
N ARG A 145 2.46 6.01 -5.25
CA ARG A 145 2.20 5.45 -3.92
C ARG A 145 1.26 4.25 -4.00
N PHE A 146 0.19 4.35 -4.77
CA PHE A 146 -0.73 3.22 -5.00
C PHE A 146 0.00 2.01 -5.61
N VAL A 147 0.83 2.24 -6.64
CA VAL A 147 1.63 1.17 -7.27
C VAL A 147 2.60 0.54 -6.28
N VAL A 148 3.33 1.35 -5.52
CA VAL A 148 4.31 0.91 -4.54
C VAL A 148 3.65 0.08 -3.45
N VAL A 149 2.55 0.55 -2.85
CA VAL A 149 1.82 -0.18 -1.80
C VAL A 149 1.23 -1.49 -2.34
N THR A 150 0.66 -1.45 -3.54
CA THR A 150 0.06 -2.63 -4.19
C THR A 150 1.09 -3.72 -4.46
N LEU A 151 2.19 -3.37 -5.12
CA LEU A 151 3.25 -4.33 -5.41
C LEU A 151 3.89 -4.81 -4.10
N ALA A 152 4.14 -3.91 -3.15
CA ALA A 152 4.72 -4.28 -1.86
C ALA A 152 3.85 -5.28 -1.09
N SER A 153 2.53 -5.08 -1.07
CA SER A 153 1.58 -5.94 -0.35
C SER A 153 1.45 -7.35 -0.95
N VAL A 154 1.79 -7.51 -2.23
CA VAL A 154 1.84 -8.82 -2.91
C VAL A 154 3.21 -9.48 -2.74
N ILE A 155 4.30 -8.70 -2.83
CA ILE A 155 5.67 -9.22 -2.70
C ILE A 155 5.97 -9.62 -1.26
N GLN A 156 5.52 -8.84 -0.27
CA GLN A 156 5.79 -9.05 1.15
C GLN A 156 5.48 -10.48 1.65
N PRO A 157 4.26 -11.04 1.47
CA PRO A 157 3.96 -12.40 1.93
C PRO A 157 4.81 -13.46 1.21
N ILE A 158 5.17 -13.24 -0.06
CA ILE A 158 6.04 -14.14 -0.82
C ILE A 158 7.46 -14.11 -0.23
N LEU A 159 7.98 -12.90 0.04
CA LEU A 159 9.31 -12.71 0.62
C LEU A 159 9.44 -13.36 2.00
N VAL A 160 8.43 -13.18 2.86
CA VAL A 160 8.40 -13.79 4.20
C VAL A 160 8.34 -15.32 4.11
N GLY A 161 7.54 -15.86 3.18
CA GLY A 161 7.46 -17.31 2.95
C GLY A 161 8.79 -17.91 2.49
N TRP A 162 9.54 -17.18 1.67
CA TRP A 162 10.88 -17.60 1.22
C TRP A 162 11.95 -17.51 2.32
N LEU A 163 11.90 -16.48 3.18
CA LEU A 163 12.91 -16.28 4.24
C LEU A 163 12.72 -17.22 5.45
N GLN A 164 11.52 -17.73 5.69
CA GLN A 164 11.23 -18.66 6.79
C GLN A 164 10.62 -19.99 6.30
N PRO A 165 11.43 -20.84 5.65
CA PRO A 165 10.97 -22.11 5.10
C PRO A 165 10.63 -23.19 6.15
N GLY A 166 10.92 -22.95 7.43
CA GLY A 166 10.82 -23.95 8.52
C GLY A 166 9.61 -23.83 9.44
N HIS A 167 8.77 -22.80 9.28
CA HIS A 167 7.49 -22.73 10.00
C HIS A 167 6.38 -23.24 9.10
N PRO A 168 5.51 -24.17 9.55
CA PRO A 168 4.33 -24.58 8.80
C PRO A 168 3.37 -23.39 8.75
N MET A 169 3.67 -22.44 7.86
CA MET A 169 2.75 -21.36 7.55
C MET A 169 1.51 -22.02 6.98
N GLN A 170 0.40 -21.91 7.71
CA GLN A 170 -0.93 -22.13 7.17
C GLN A 170 -0.96 -21.46 5.78
N GLY A 171 -1.37 -22.21 4.76
CA GLY A 171 -1.20 -21.85 3.35
C GLY A 171 -1.42 -20.36 3.11
N ILE A 172 -0.43 -19.69 2.51
CA ILE A 172 -0.49 -18.25 2.30
C ILE A 172 -1.61 -17.98 1.28
N VAL A 173 -2.71 -17.39 1.76
CA VAL A 173 -3.84 -16.98 0.91
C VAL A 173 -3.77 -15.48 0.65
N ILE A 174 -3.20 -15.11 -0.49
CA ILE A 174 -3.15 -13.73 -0.97
C ILE A 174 -4.52 -13.38 -1.54
N GLY A 175 -5.12 -12.29 -1.04
CA GLY A 175 -6.49 -11.88 -1.36
C GLY A 175 -7.55 -12.36 -0.35
N SER A 176 -7.16 -13.11 0.67
CA SER A 176 -8.04 -13.37 1.81
C SER A 176 -8.54 -12.05 2.45
N LEU A 177 -9.64 -12.10 3.20
CA LEU A 177 -10.15 -10.95 3.94
C LEU A 177 -9.09 -10.32 4.88
N ALA A 178 -8.23 -11.14 5.47
CA ALA A 178 -7.12 -10.67 6.31
C ALA A 178 -6.01 -9.96 5.50
N TRP A 179 -5.79 -10.39 4.25
CA TRP A 179 -4.90 -9.70 3.32
C TRP A 179 -5.48 -8.33 2.93
N TRP A 180 -6.79 -8.25 2.64
CA TRP A 180 -7.48 -6.99 2.35
C TRP A 180 -7.43 -6.00 3.52
N ASP A 181 -7.58 -6.48 4.75
CA ASP A 181 -7.43 -5.63 5.95
C ASP A 181 -6.05 -4.98 5.99
N SER A 182 -5.01 -5.78 5.77
CA SER A 182 -3.61 -5.32 5.77
C SER A 182 -3.34 -4.37 4.60
N TYR A 183 -3.82 -4.69 3.41
CA TYR A 183 -3.66 -3.87 2.20
C TYR A 183 -4.33 -2.50 2.32
N LEU A 184 -5.60 -2.46 2.74
CA LEU A 184 -6.34 -1.21 2.91
C LEU A 184 -5.76 -0.37 4.04
N LEU A 185 -5.28 -1.01 5.11
CA LEU A 185 -4.59 -0.30 6.19
C LEU A 185 -3.28 0.34 5.69
N ALA A 186 -2.49 -0.37 4.88
CA ALA A 186 -1.29 0.17 4.26
C ALA A 186 -1.62 1.37 3.35
N LEU A 187 -2.63 1.25 2.48
CA LEU A 187 -3.09 2.34 1.63
C LEU A 187 -3.58 3.55 2.45
N PHE A 188 -4.40 3.31 3.47
CA PHE A 188 -4.92 4.36 4.34
C PHE A 188 -3.77 5.10 5.04
N THR A 189 -2.82 4.36 5.58
CA THR A 189 -1.60 4.90 6.19
C THR A 189 -0.83 5.77 5.21
N THR A 190 -0.67 5.29 3.97
CA THR A 190 -0.02 6.05 2.90
C THR A 190 -0.76 7.36 2.56
N CYS A 191 -2.09 7.34 2.52
CA CYS A 191 -2.90 8.54 2.29
C CYS A 191 -2.74 9.56 3.43
N VAL A 192 -2.85 9.11 4.69
CA VAL A 192 -2.73 9.97 5.88
C VAL A 192 -1.36 10.63 5.93
N ILE A 193 -0.28 9.85 5.84
CA ILE A 193 1.08 10.38 5.91
C ILE A 193 1.37 11.30 4.72
N GLY A 194 0.90 10.93 3.53
CA GLY A 194 1.03 11.75 2.33
C GLY A 194 0.34 13.11 2.47
N LEU A 195 -0.80 13.17 3.15
CA LEU A 195 -1.53 14.40 3.46
C LEU A 195 -0.80 15.23 4.51
N VAL A 196 -0.27 14.60 5.56
CA VAL A 196 0.56 15.25 6.58
C VAL A 196 1.79 15.91 5.94
N PHE A 197 2.49 15.24 5.03
CA PHE A 197 3.62 15.84 4.30
C PHE A 197 3.22 17.06 3.46
N LYS A 198 2.08 17.02 2.78
CA LYS A 198 1.56 18.17 2.02
C LYS A 198 1.22 19.34 2.94
N MET A 199 0.60 19.08 4.10
CA MET A 199 0.31 20.10 5.11
C MET A 199 1.59 20.73 5.69
N MET A 200 2.59 19.91 6.04
CA MET A 200 3.87 20.42 6.54
C MET A 200 4.59 21.29 5.51
N ARG A 201 4.57 20.89 4.23
CA ARG A 201 5.19 21.66 3.15
C ARG A 201 4.52 23.01 2.95
N THR A 202 3.19 23.04 2.86
CA THR A 202 2.42 24.29 2.71
C THR A 202 2.59 25.21 3.92
N PHE A 203 2.64 24.65 5.13
CA PHE A 203 2.91 25.41 6.34
C PHE A 203 4.33 26.00 6.33
N ALA A 204 5.34 25.22 5.96
CA ALA A 204 6.73 25.68 5.87
C ALA A 204 6.92 26.77 4.82
N GLU A 205 6.26 26.66 3.66
CA GLU A 205 6.26 27.70 2.62
C GLU A 205 5.62 29.00 3.15
N LYS A 206 4.45 28.91 3.79
CA LYS A 206 3.79 30.07 4.41
C LYS A 206 4.64 30.72 5.51
N TRP A 207 5.34 29.91 6.30
CA TRP A 207 6.24 30.40 7.35
C TRP A 207 7.43 31.15 6.76
N ARG A 208 8.06 30.61 5.69
CA ARG A 208 9.16 31.28 4.98
C ARG A 208 8.76 32.65 4.42
N PHE A 209 7.59 32.78 3.81
CA PHE A 209 7.11 34.08 3.30
C PHE A 209 6.87 35.11 4.41
N ARG A 210 6.43 34.67 5.60
CA ARG A 210 6.18 35.58 6.73
C ARG A 210 7.46 36.19 7.29
N PHE A 211 8.56 35.45 7.29
CA PHE A 211 9.87 35.95 7.75
C PHE A 211 10.66 36.69 6.66
N ALA A 212 10.51 36.32 5.39
CA ALA A 212 11.14 37.05 4.28
C ALA A 212 10.56 38.47 4.11
N GLY A 213 9.27 38.67 4.45
CA GLY A 213 8.62 39.98 4.36
C GLY A 213 8.94 40.97 5.49
N SER A 214 9.58 40.55 6.60
CA SER A 214 9.93 41.46 7.69
C SER A 214 11.31 42.11 7.56
N ASN A 215 12.19 41.61 6.67
CA ASN A 215 13.53 42.16 6.46
C ASN A 215 13.60 43.29 5.41
N GLY A 216 12.49 43.63 4.75
CA GLY A 216 12.46 44.62 3.66
C GLY A 216 11.79 45.96 4.00
N ARG A 217 11.63 46.30 5.29
CA ARG A 217 10.96 47.54 5.74
C ARG A 217 11.84 48.44 6.62
N GLU A 218 13.14 48.18 6.67
CA GLU A 218 14.12 49.03 7.36
C GLU A 218 15.16 49.56 6.37
N GLU A 219 14.73 50.27 5.31
CA GLU A 219 15.58 51.21 4.56
C GLU A 219 14.77 52.45 4.15
#